data_AF-F9G9M6-F1
#
_entry.id   AF-F9G9M6-F1
#
_cell.length_a   1.000
_cell.length_b   1.000
_cell.length_c   1.000
_cell.angle_alpha   90.00
_cell.angle_beta   90.00
_cell.angle_gamma   90.00
#
_symmetry.space_group_name_H-M   'P 1'
#
loop_
_entity.id
_entity.type
_entity.pdbx_description
1 polymer ?
#
loop_
_entity_poly.entity_id
_entity_poly.type
_entity_poly.pdbx_seq_one_letter_code
_entity_poly.pdbx_strand_id
1 'polypeptide(L)'
;KPKPPAKPRKTPAKPKPAAKSETKAKAKPKRTAAEPKTSVEPLTEYDVWVDDSDLIYDAYLTQTSSVTNRDRVYCIQVMKDPESSTFKTRTKWGGVGKTPMYQVLGNGGYEEAVEIFKEKFKLKSGLDWENRFAVPIPEYYTYDRHYDGDDGATDHS
;
A
#
# COMPACT_ATOMS: atom_id res chain seq x y z
N LYS A 1 67.24 -18.69 -24.96
CA LYS A 1 67.17 -17.24 -25.30
C LYS A 1 66.39 -17.14 -26.62
N PRO A 2 65.36 -16.28 -26.80
CA PRO A 2 64.75 -15.28 -25.89
C PRO A 2 63.22 -15.51 -25.66
N LYS A 3 62.47 -14.43 -25.32
CA LYS A 3 60.99 -14.21 -25.33
C LYS A 3 60.73 -12.87 -26.06
N PRO A 4 59.47 -12.38 -26.29
CA PRO A 4 58.17 -13.06 -26.39
C PRO A 4 57.92 -13.30 -27.91
N PRO A 5 57.00 -12.68 -28.71
CA PRO A 5 55.73 -11.94 -28.47
C PRO A 5 54.55 -12.93 -28.15
N ALA A 6 53.23 -12.81 -28.44
CA ALA A 6 52.36 -11.85 -29.16
C ALA A 6 50.87 -11.94 -28.66
N LYS A 7 49.98 -11.07 -29.18
CA LYS A 7 48.48 -11.09 -29.13
C LYS A 7 47.93 -10.44 -30.44
N PRO A 8 46.63 -10.52 -30.86
CA PRO A 8 45.42 -10.82 -30.05
C PRO A 8 44.19 -11.58 -30.68
N ARG A 9 43.34 -12.14 -29.80
CA ARG A 9 41.84 -12.08 -29.78
C ARG A 9 41.00 -12.58 -30.99
N LYS A 10 40.26 -13.70 -30.81
CA LYS A 10 38.76 -13.77 -30.83
C LYS A 10 38.22 -15.16 -30.43
N THR A 11 37.01 -15.16 -29.86
CA THR A 11 36.12 -16.30 -29.50
C THR A 11 35.31 -16.80 -30.71
N PRO A 12 34.72 -18.03 -30.76
CA PRO A 12 33.75 -18.57 -29.78
C PRO A 12 33.85 -20.08 -29.44
N ALA A 13 32.97 -20.57 -28.55
CA ALA A 13 32.89 -21.97 -28.12
C ALA A 13 31.45 -22.51 -28.08
N LYS A 14 31.25 -23.77 -28.54
CA LYS A 14 30.07 -24.61 -28.32
C LYS A 14 30.41 -26.08 -28.67
N PRO A 15 29.89 -27.09 -27.94
CA PRO A 15 28.87 -27.97 -28.54
C PRO A 15 27.66 -28.30 -27.60
N LYS A 16 26.71 -29.11 -28.10
CA LYS A 16 25.58 -29.80 -27.41
C LYS A 16 26.02 -31.26 -27.04
N PRO A 17 25.23 -32.23 -26.48
CA PRO A 17 23.76 -32.47 -26.39
C PRO A 17 23.07 -31.81 -25.15
N ALA A 18 21.82 -32.07 -24.69
CA ALA A 18 20.78 -33.06 -25.06
C ALA A 18 19.35 -32.43 -25.30
N ALA A 19 18.18 -32.77 -24.71
CA ALA A 19 17.76 -33.67 -23.60
C ALA A 19 16.26 -34.13 -23.74
N LYS A 20 15.73 -34.94 -22.79
CA LYS A 20 14.28 -35.24 -22.54
C LYS A 20 13.93 -34.79 -21.10
N SER A 21 12.69 -34.49 -20.67
CA SER A 21 11.39 -35.14 -20.95
C SER A 21 10.18 -34.17 -20.91
N GLU A 22 9.00 -34.65 -21.33
CA GLU A 22 7.73 -33.92 -21.29
C GLU A 22 7.00 -34.01 -19.94
N THR A 23 6.39 -32.89 -19.51
CA THR A 23 5.22 -32.90 -18.60
C THR A 23 4.30 -31.72 -18.96
N LYS A 24 2.97 -31.95 -19.01
CA LYS A 24 1.98 -30.88 -19.24
C LYS A 24 1.96 -29.88 -18.07
N ALA A 25 2.29 -28.61 -18.34
CA ALA A 25 1.95 -27.49 -17.46
C ALA A 25 0.73 -26.74 -18.04
N LYS A 26 -0.24 -26.38 -17.19
CA LYS A 26 -1.49 -25.73 -17.62
C LYS A 26 -1.22 -24.34 -18.22
N ALA A 27 -2.02 -23.96 -19.22
CA ALA A 27 -1.98 -22.63 -19.80
C ALA A 27 -2.24 -21.56 -18.72
N LYS A 28 -1.26 -20.66 -18.53
CA LYS A 28 -1.36 -19.53 -17.62
C LYS A 28 -2.19 -18.45 -18.32
N PRO A 29 -3.41 -18.09 -17.86
CA PRO A 29 -4.20 -17.08 -18.55
C PRO A 29 -3.45 -15.74 -18.54
N LYS A 30 -3.42 -15.07 -19.69
CA LYS A 30 -3.03 -13.66 -19.73
C LYS A 30 -4.00 -12.90 -18.83
N ARG A 31 -3.54 -12.40 -17.68
CA ARG A 31 -4.23 -11.29 -17.02
C ARG A 31 -4.08 -10.09 -17.95
N THR A 32 -5.12 -9.81 -18.74
CA THR A 32 -5.23 -8.56 -19.47
C THR A 32 -4.99 -7.43 -18.48
N ALA A 33 -4.04 -6.55 -18.77
CA ALA A 33 -3.81 -5.39 -17.94
C ALA A 33 -5.02 -4.46 -18.12
N ALA A 34 -5.96 -4.52 -17.19
CA ALA A 34 -6.95 -3.46 -17.04
C ALA A 34 -6.18 -2.21 -16.64
N GLU A 35 -6.19 -1.19 -17.50
CA GLU A 35 -5.58 0.10 -17.21
C GLU A 35 -6.22 0.67 -15.94
N PRO A 36 -5.42 1.11 -14.94
CA PRO A 36 -5.97 1.84 -13.82
C PRO A 36 -6.53 3.15 -14.38
N LYS A 37 -7.86 3.28 -14.38
CA LYS A 37 -8.55 4.48 -14.82
C LYS A 37 -8.25 5.62 -13.85
N THR A 38 -7.17 6.35 -14.10
CA THR A 38 -6.86 7.64 -13.46
C THR A 38 -7.85 8.68 -13.96
N SER A 39 -9.07 8.59 -13.44
CA SER A 39 -10.10 9.61 -13.53
C SER A 39 -11.00 9.44 -12.31
N VAL A 40 -10.63 10.11 -11.22
CA VAL A 40 -11.55 10.41 -10.15
C VAL A 40 -11.52 11.92 -9.97
N GLU A 41 -12.69 12.53 -10.09
CA GLU A 41 -12.93 13.92 -9.72
C GLU A 41 -12.69 14.09 -8.20
N PRO A 42 -12.59 15.31 -7.67
CA PRO A 42 -12.40 15.51 -6.24
C PRO A 42 -13.65 15.03 -5.48
N LEU A 43 -13.65 13.76 -5.06
CA LEU A 43 -14.62 13.20 -4.11
C LEU A 43 -14.51 13.94 -2.77
N THR A 44 -15.31 15.00 -2.65
CA THR A 44 -15.50 15.84 -1.46
C THR A 44 -16.64 15.36 -0.58
N GLU A 45 -17.56 14.58 -1.13
CA GLU A 45 -18.83 14.15 -0.49
C GLU A 45 -18.80 12.64 -0.20
N TYR A 46 -17.75 12.20 0.49
CA TYR A 46 -17.58 10.81 0.94
C TYR A 46 -17.18 10.83 2.41
N ASP A 47 -18.19 10.76 3.28
CA ASP A 47 -17.99 10.69 4.72
C ASP A 47 -17.22 9.42 5.11
N VAL A 48 -16.31 9.59 6.08
CA VAL A 48 -15.64 8.46 6.72
C VAL A 48 -16.69 7.69 7.50
N TRP A 49 -16.82 6.40 7.22
CA TRP A 49 -17.92 5.63 7.77
C TRP A 49 -17.63 5.12 9.19
N VAL A 50 -18.63 5.25 10.05
CA VAL A 50 -18.64 4.81 11.44
C VAL A 50 -19.51 3.55 11.54
N ASP A 51 -18.97 2.51 12.16
CA ASP A 51 -19.69 1.26 12.43
C ASP A 51 -20.77 1.44 13.51
N ASP A 52 -21.75 0.53 13.54
CA ASP A 52 -22.77 0.43 14.60
C ASP A 52 -22.13 0.28 16.00
N SER A 53 -20.88 -0.18 16.04
CA SER A 53 -20.01 -0.30 17.23
C SER A 53 -19.22 0.99 17.57
N ASP A 54 -19.59 2.16 17.03
CA ASP A 54 -18.82 3.42 17.05
C ASP A 54 -17.38 3.31 16.48
N LEU A 55 -17.08 2.23 15.74
CA LEU A 55 -15.75 1.95 15.22
C LEU A 55 -15.53 2.66 13.89
N ILE A 56 -14.80 3.78 13.92
CA ILE A 56 -14.34 4.47 12.72
C ILE A 56 -13.20 3.67 12.06
N TYR A 57 -13.37 3.31 10.78
CA TYR A 57 -12.32 2.70 9.97
C TYR A 57 -11.48 3.77 9.26
N ASP A 58 -10.73 4.54 10.06
CA ASP A 58 -9.70 5.49 9.61
C ASP A 58 -8.33 5.14 10.23
N ALA A 59 -7.33 4.96 9.37
CA ALA A 59 -5.95 4.70 9.78
C ALA A 59 -5.00 5.72 9.13
N TYR A 60 -4.48 6.64 9.94
CA TYR A 60 -3.37 7.51 9.56
C TYR A 60 -2.04 6.85 9.94
N LEU A 61 -1.23 6.49 8.94
CA LEU A 61 0.04 5.79 9.18
C LEU A 61 1.23 6.70 8.85
N THR A 62 2.19 6.80 9.76
CA THR A 62 3.41 7.61 9.63
C THR A 62 4.65 6.72 9.53
N GLN A 63 5.63 7.14 8.74
CA GLN A 63 6.95 6.52 8.67
C GLN A 63 8.03 7.60 8.53
N THR A 64 8.71 7.89 9.63
CA THR A 64 9.89 8.77 9.68
C THR A 64 11.16 7.95 9.42
N SER A 65 12.03 8.46 8.55
CA SER A 65 13.33 7.85 8.24
C SER A 65 14.44 8.86 8.46
N SER A 66 15.01 8.89 9.67
CA SER A 66 16.10 9.81 10.05
C SER A 66 17.34 9.67 9.17
N VAL A 67 17.58 8.46 8.62
CA VAL A 67 18.67 8.17 7.68
C VAL A 67 18.49 8.88 6.33
N THR A 68 17.25 9.11 5.89
CA THR A 68 16.96 9.73 4.59
C THR A 68 16.27 11.09 4.67
N ASN A 69 15.89 11.55 5.87
CA ASN A 69 15.05 12.73 6.14
C ASN A 69 13.83 12.78 5.21
N ARG A 70 13.08 11.68 5.22
CA ARG A 70 11.87 11.48 4.38
C ARG A 70 10.75 10.90 5.22
N ASP A 71 9.94 11.79 5.76
CA ASP A 71 8.67 11.46 6.39
C ASP A 71 7.63 11.09 5.32
N ARG A 72 7.01 9.92 5.50
CA ARG A 72 5.97 9.37 4.64
C ARG A 72 4.68 9.25 5.43
N VAL A 73 3.58 9.61 4.77
CA VAL A 73 2.22 9.45 5.28
C VAL A 73 1.46 8.47 4.38
N TYR A 74 0.71 7.57 4.98
CA TYR A 74 -0.20 6.63 4.31
C TYR A 74 -1.53 6.58 5.08
N CYS A 75 -2.55 7.27 4.58
CA CYS A 75 -3.91 7.24 5.13
C CYS A 75 -4.73 6.13 4.47
N ILE A 76 -5.59 5.47 5.25
CA ILE A 76 -6.55 4.45 4.80
C ILE A 76 -7.90 4.80 5.42
N GLN A 77 -8.97 4.86 4.63
CA GLN A 77 -10.30 5.26 5.10
C GLN A 77 -11.35 4.38 4.43
N VAL A 78 -12.25 3.74 5.20
CA VAL A 78 -13.51 3.22 4.64
C VAL A 78 -14.48 4.39 4.56
N MET A 79 -15.02 4.61 3.37
CA MET A 79 -15.97 5.68 3.10
C MET A 79 -17.27 5.08 2.61
N LYS A 80 -18.39 5.68 3.02
CA LYS A 80 -19.71 5.37 2.46
C LYS A 80 -20.05 6.42 1.39
N ASP A 81 -20.55 5.96 0.26
CA ASP A 81 -21.14 6.82 -0.77
C ASP A 81 -22.57 7.26 -0.30
N PRO A 82 -22.89 8.56 -0.34
CA PRO A 82 -24.13 9.08 0.26
C PRO A 82 -25.37 8.82 -0.62
N GLU A 83 -25.21 8.80 -1.95
CA GLU A 83 -26.31 8.59 -2.91
C GLU A 83 -26.59 7.09 -3.11
N SER A 84 -25.53 6.31 -3.29
CA SER A 84 -25.58 4.86 -3.44
C SER A 84 -25.01 4.23 -2.17
N SER A 85 -25.84 3.59 -1.34
CA SER A 85 -25.39 2.98 -0.06
C SER A 85 -24.40 1.82 -0.25
N THR A 86 -23.17 2.19 -0.57
CA THR A 86 -22.07 1.36 -1.05
C THR A 86 -20.77 1.86 -0.42
N PHE A 87 -19.84 0.95 -0.22
CA PHE A 87 -18.65 1.18 0.61
C PHE A 87 -17.39 0.99 -0.22
N LYS A 88 -16.45 1.91 -0.06
CA LYS A 88 -15.19 1.95 -0.83
C LYS A 88 -14.05 2.34 0.11
N THR A 89 -12.91 1.67 -0.04
CA THR A 89 -11.70 1.99 0.73
C THR A 89 -10.84 2.97 -0.05
N ARG A 90 -10.67 4.17 0.48
CA ARG A 90 -9.68 5.14 -0.01
C ARG A 90 -8.34 4.86 0.65
N THR A 91 -7.29 4.92 -0.16
CA THR A 91 -5.90 5.01 0.31
C THR A 91 -5.30 6.30 -0.23
N LYS A 92 -4.49 7.00 0.56
CA LYS A 92 -3.87 8.28 0.22
C LYS A 92 -2.44 8.29 0.75
N TRP A 93 -1.45 8.64 -0.06
CA TRP A 93 -0.05 8.59 0.36
C TRP A 93 0.83 9.67 -0.26
N GLY A 94 1.81 10.13 0.51
CA GLY A 94 2.74 11.16 0.08
C GLY A 94 3.96 11.25 0.98
N GLY A 95 4.96 12.00 0.51
CA GLY A 95 5.94 12.60 1.41
C GLY A 95 5.42 13.94 1.93
N VAL A 96 5.80 14.33 3.14
CA VAL A 96 5.45 15.66 3.68
C VAL A 96 5.91 16.76 2.71
N GLY A 97 5.07 17.77 2.49
CA GLY A 97 5.33 18.86 1.53
C GLY A 97 5.22 18.49 0.05
N LYS A 98 4.62 17.33 -0.30
CA LYS A 98 4.36 16.94 -1.71
C LYS A 98 2.88 16.63 -1.93
N THR A 99 2.41 16.83 -3.17
CA THR A 99 1.07 16.42 -3.61
C THR A 99 0.88 14.92 -3.34
N PRO A 100 -0.11 14.52 -2.52
CA PRO A 100 -0.34 13.12 -2.22
C PRO A 100 -1.02 12.43 -3.41
N MET A 101 -0.59 11.20 -3.68
CA MET A 101 -1.33 10.26 -4.52
C MET A 101 -2.49 9.67 -3.72
N TYR A 102 -3.51 9.16 -4.42
CA TYR A 102 -4.58 8.41 -3.79
C TYR A 102 -5.15 7.35 -4.74
N GLN A 103 -5.82 6.36 -4.18
CA GLN A 103 -6.50 5.28 -4.91
C GLN A 103 -7.75 4.85 -4.14
N VAL A 104 -8.86 4.70 -4.84
CA VAL A 104 -10.12 4.14 -4.30
C VAL A 104 -10.20 2.66 -4.71
N LEU A 105 -10.70 1.82 -3.80
CA LEU A 105 -10.75 0.36 -3.92
C LEU A 105 -12.12 -0.16 -3.44
N GLY A 106 -12.52 -1.32 -3.97
CA GLY A 106 -13.77 -2.00 -3.62
C GLY A 106 -14.87 -1.85 -4.68
N ASN A 107 -15.76 -2.83 -4.72
CA ASN A 107 -16.90 -2.95 -5.64
C ASN A 107 -18.21 -2.41 -5.03
N GLY A 108 -18.19 -1.91 -3.79
CA GLY A 108 -19.34 -1.33 -3.10
C GLY A 108 -19.84 -2.11 -1.87
N GLY A 109 -19.32 -3.31 -1.60
CA GLY A 109 -19.70 -4.09 -0.41
C GLY A 109 -19.02 -3.60 0.87
N TYR A 110 -19.77 -3.54 1.97
CA TYR A 110 -19.24 -3.13 3.29
C TYR A 110 -18.10 -4.04 3.76
N GLU A 111 -18.36 -5.35 3.80
CA GLU A 111 -17.40 -6.37 4.25
C GLU A 111 -16.12 -6.32 3.40
N GLU A 112 -16.27 -6.27 2.06
CA GLU A 112 -15.13 -6.18 1.12
C GLU A 112 -14.29 -4.91 1.35
N ALA A 113 -14.93 -3.75 1.63
CA ALA A 113 -14.20 -2.52 1.95
C ALA A 113 -13.43 -2.66 3.26
N VAL A 114 -14.01 -3.25 4.31
CA VAL A 114 -13.36 -3.51 5.59
C VAL A 114 -12.23 -4.54 5.47
N GLU A 115 -12.40 -5.59 4.66
CA GLU A 115 -11.32 -6.54 4.35
C GLU A 115 -10.15 -5.85 3.62
N ILE A 116 -10.44 -5.05 2.59
CA ILE A 116 -9.43 -4.27 1.87
C ILE A 116 -8.72 -3.30 2.83
N PHE A 117 -9.46 -2.63 3.72
CA PHE A 117 -8.89 -1.74 4.74
C PHE A 117 -7.94 -2.51 5.68
N LYS A 118 -8.40 -3.63 6.25
CA LYS A 118 -7.61 -4.48 7.17
C LYS A 118 -6.36 -5.04 6.49
N GLU A 119 -6.46 -5.48 5.23
CA GLU A 119 -5.31 -5.93 4.42
C GLU A 119 -4.31 -4.79 4.20
N LYS A 120 -4.77 -3.60 3.80
CA LYS A 120 -3.88 -2.45 3.57
C LYS A 120 -3.24 -1.93 4.85
N PHE A 121 -3.95 -1.95 5.98
CA PHE A 121 -3.39 -1.63 7.29
C PHE A 121 -2.26 -2.61 7.63
N LYS A 122 -2.53 -3.92 7.62
CA LYS A 122 -1.55 -4.97 7.94
C LYS A 122 -0.35 -4.97 7.01
N LEU A 123 -0.54 -4.68 5.73
CA LEU A 123 0.53 -4.55 4.74
C LEU A 123 1.47 -3.34 4.98
N LYS A 124 1.05 -2.37 5.80
CA LYS A 124 1.78 -1.11 6.06
C LYS A 124 2.34 -1.01 7.47
N SER A 125 1.59 -1.44 8.49
CA SER A 125 2.03 -1.46 9.89
C SER A 125 2.65 -2.80 10.32
N GLY A 126 2.37 -3.87 9.58
CA GLY A 126 2.68 -5.25 9.98
C GLY A 126 1.75 -5.79 11.09
N LEU A 127 0.80 -4.99 11.57
CA LEU A 127 -0.13 -5.31 12.66
C LEU A 127 -1.55 -5.56 12.12
N ASP A 128 -2.30 -6.45 12.76
CA ASP A 128 -3.75 -6.58 12.53
C ASP A 128 -4.51 -5.36 13.08
N TRP A 129 -5.65 -4.99 12.47
CA TRP A 129 -6.43 -3.81 12.87
C TRP A 129 -6.98 -3.89 14.29
N GLU A 130 -7.31 -5.10 14.77
CA GLU A 130 -7.68 -5.33 16.17
C GLU A 130 -6.51 -5.00 17.12
N ASN A 131 -5.28 -5.28 16.69
CA ASN A 131 -4.03 -4.98 17.39
C ASN A 131 -3.38 -3.65 16.96
N ARG A 132 -4.16 -2.70 16.43
CA ARG A 132 -3.65 -1.43 15.89
C ARG A 132 -2.84 -0.56 16.87
N PHE A 133 -3.05 -0.76 18.17
CA PHE A 133 -2.33 -0.07 19.25
C PHE A 133 -1.20 -0.92 19.88
N ALA A 134 -0.82 -2.05 19.27
CA ALA A 134 0.34 -2.83 19.70
C ALA A 134 1.66 -2.10 19.39
N VAL A 135 2.77 -2.62 19.93
CA VAL A 135 4.11 -2.05 19.75
C VAL A 135 4.44 -1.93 18.24
N PRO A 136 4.80 -0.74 17.73
CA PRO A 136 5.06 -0.54 16.32
C PRO A 136 6.31 -1.31 15.87
N ILE A 137 6.21 -1.94 14.70
CA ILE A 137 7.29 -2.78 14.15
C ILE A 137 8.32 -1.86 13.45
N PRO A 138 9.63 -1.99 13.74
CA PRO A 138 10.66 -1.20 13.04
C PRO A 138 10.63 -1.45 11.52
N GLU A 139 10.95 -0.41 10.75
CA GLU A 139 10.87 -0.35 9.27
C GLU A 139 9.45 -0.39 8.66
N TYR A 140 8.40 -0.62 9.44
CA TYR A 140 7.00 -0.46 9.02
C TYR A 140 6.50 0.97 9.28
N TYR A 141 5.21 1.24 9.06
CA TYR A 141 4.57 2.49 9.45
C TYR A 141 3.92 2.35 10.83
N THR A 142 4.07 3.36 11.68
CA THR A 142 3.36 3.49 12.95
C THR A 142 1.93 3.98 12.69
N TYR A 143 0.94 3.50 13.44
CA TYR A 143 -0.41 4.06 13.43
C TYR A 143 -0.49 5.25 14.38
N ASP A 144 -0.94 6.39 13.87
CA ASP A 144 -1.12 7.63 14.61
C ASP A 144 -2.61 7.85 14.93
N ARG A 145 -2.94 8.10 16.20
CA ARG A 145 -4.33 8.30 16.64
C ARG A 145 -4.67 9.79 16.58
N HIS A 146 -5.03 10.26 15.39
CA HIS A 146 -5.54 11.62 15.19
C HIS A 146 -6.91 11.91 15.84
N TYR A 147 -7.59 10.89 16.38
CA TYR A 147 -8.74 11.06 17.29
C TYR A 147 -8.29 10.98 18.75
N ASP A 148 -7.77 12.09 19.25
CA ASP A 148 -7.95 12.49 20.64
C ASP A 148 -8.36 13.97 20.60
N GLY A 149 -9.63 14.22 20.88
CA GLY A 149 -10.16 15.57 20.99
C GLY A 149 -9.73 16.13 22.34
N ASP A 150 -8.61 16.86 22.37
CA ASP A 150 -8.27 17.71 23.51
C ASP A 150 -9.24 18.91 23.50
N ASP A 151 -10.48 18.67 23.92
CA ASP A 151 -11.43 19.67 24.38
C ASP A 151 -10.98 20.24 25.75
N GLY A 152 -9.65 20.39 25.92
CA GLY A 152 -8.91 20.78 27.12
C GLY A 152 -9.03 22.27 27.41
N ALA A 153 -10.27 22.77 27.43
CA ALA A 153 -10.65 24.14 27.80
C ALA A 153 -10.34 24.40 29.29
N THR A 154 -9.05 24.46 29.60
CA THR A 154 -8.51 24.66 30.94
C THR A 154 -8.65 26.15 31.29
N ASP A 155 -9.81 26.51 31.82
CA ASP A 155 -10.06 27.82 32.40
C ASP A 155 -9.07 28.07 33.55
N HIS A 156 -8.10 28.95 33.30
CA HIS A 156 -7.20 29.48 34.32
C HIS A 156 -7.79 30.75 34.93
N SER A 157 -8.82 30.54 35.77
CA SER A 157 -9.27 31.49 36.80
C SER A 157 -8.17 31.81 37.83
#